data_AF-A0A480B7R6-F1
#
_entry.id   AF-A0A480B7R6-F1
#
_cell.length_a   1.000
_cell.length_b   1.000
_cell.length_c   1.000
_cell.angle_alpha   90.00
_cell.angle_beta   90.00
_cell.angle_gamma   90.00
#
_symmetry.space_group_name_H-M   'P 1'
#
loop_
_entity.id
_entity.type
_entity.pdbx_description
1 polymer ?
#
loop_
_entity_poly.entity_id
_entity_poly.type
_entity_poly.pdbx_seq_one_letter_code
_entity_poly.pdbx_strand_id
1 'polypeptide(L)'
;MLRLLLIPIILILIPLTSHAVSLNDIHNNPNQYTLVYSDEKIEEYVDTNSIKSIRYAPPYYVINANTLLVSYQHNIIMQTDETFFYNYDNNIRTLLKSGMSKQELANRINMDTGLKYKVNSTSAFNFDGSSFMPTEILHQEPEIPGFLSPVYHSAMFAFYKTYNLYFNPKAPKQPY
;
A
#
# COMPACT_ATOMS: atom_id res chain seq x y z
N MET A 1 48.42 33.53 7.34
CA MET A 1 48.17 32.19 6.76
C MET A 1 46.66 31.98 6.66
N LEU A 2 46.09 32.17 5.47
CA LEU A 2 44.66 32.02 5.21
C LEU A 2 44.38 30.56 4.84
N ARG A 3 44.10 29.71 5.84
CA ARG A 3 43.73 28.30 5.64
C ARG A 3 42.59 27.94 6.60
N LEU A 4 41.36 28.40 6.35
CA LEU A 4 40.16 27.87 7.01
C LEU A 4 38.82 28.40 6.44
N LEU A 5 38.75 28.86 5.18
CA LEU A 5 37.52 29.40 4.56
C LEU A 5 36.97 28.54 3.40
N LEU A 6 37.35 27.26 3.30
CA LEU A 6 36.84 26.36 2.24
C LEU A 6 35.75 25.39 2.71
N ILE A 7 35.61 25.18 4.03
CA ILE A 7 34.66 24.20 4.60
C ILE A 7 33.18 24.62 4.43
N PRO A 8 32.75 25.88 4.61
CA PRO A 8 31.33 26.23 4.50
C PRO A 8 30.82 26.26 3.03
N ILE A 9 31.71 26.44 2.04
CA ILE A 9 31.34 26.46 0.62
C ILE A 9 31.00 25.05 0.11
N ILE A 10 31.65 24.01 0.65
CA ILE A 10 31.44 22.61 0.26
C ILE A 10 30.04 22.11 0.69
N LEU A 11 29.50 22.59 1.81
CA LEU A 11 28.16 22.22 2.29
C LEU A 11 27.01 22.83 1.46
N ILE A 12 27.24 23.96 0.78
CA ILE A 12 26.23 24.63 -0.07
C ILE A 12 26.14 23.98 -1.46
N LEU A 13 27.17 23.22 -1.87
CA LEU A 13 27.25 22.57 -3.18
C LEU A 13 26.68 21.14 -3.21
N ILE A 14 26.22 20.60 -2.06
CA ILE A 14 25.51 19.33 -2.07
C ILE A 14 24.14 19.62 -2.67
N PRO A 15 23.81 19.08 -3.87
CA PRO A 15 22.47 19.25 -4.39
C PRO A 15 21.51 18.61 -3.37
N LEU A 16 20.55 19.40 -2.87
CA LEU A 16 19.42 18.89 -2.09
C LEU A 16 18.48 18.16 -3.06
N THR A 17 18.94 17.08 -3.67
CA THR A 17 18.05 16.16 -4.36
C THR A 17 17.37 15.32 -3.28
N SER A 18 16.14 15.70 -2.94
CA SER A 18 15.23 14.81 -2.22
C SER A 18 14.91 13.67 -3.18
N HIS A 19 15.66 12.57 -3.09
CA HIS A 19 15.33 11.34 -3.81
C HIS A 19 14.15 10.68 -3.10
N ALA A 20 13.10 10.40 -3.87
CA ALA A 20 12.04 9.52 -3.40
C ALA A 20 12.52 8.06 -3.43
N VAL A 21 11.67 7.14 -3.00
CA VAL A 21 11.98 5.70 -2.99
C VAL A 21 12.30 5.23 -4.41
N SER A 22 13.49 4.68 -4.62
CA SER A 22 13.90 4.06 -5.89
C SER A 22 13.53 2.57 -5.94
N LEU A 23 13.52 1.98 -7.13
CA LEU A 23 13.29 0.53 -7.30
C LEU A 23 14.37 -0.29 -6.57
N ASN A 24 15.59 0.23 -6.55
CA ASN A 24 16.70 -0.39 -5.82
C ASN A 24 16.48 -0.33 -4.29
N ASP A 25 15.88 0.75 -3.77
CA ASP A 25 15.54 0.84 -2.35
C ASP A 25 14.47 -0.18 -1.98
N ILE A 26 13.45 -0.35 -2.82
CA ILE A 26 12.39 -1.35 -2.64
C ILE A 26 13.00 -2.76 -2.53
N HIS A 27 13.83 -3.15 -3.50
CA HIS A 27 14.41 -4.49 -3.56
C HIS A 27 15.44 -4.79 -2.46
N ASN A 28 16.22 -3.80 -2.04
CA ASN A 28 17.27 -4.00 -1.04
C ASN A 28 16.78 -3.84 0.41
N ASN A 29 15.55 -3.38 0.63
CA ASN A 29 14.97 -3.22 1.95
C ASN A 29 13.69 -4.06 2.14
N PRO A 30 13.73 -5.40 1.95
CA PRO A 30 12.55 -6.27 2.00
C PRO A 30 11.85 -6.30 3.37
N ASN A 31 12.57 -5.95 4.44
CA ASN A 31 11.98 -5.81 5.78
C ASN A 31 11.08 -4.59 5.92
N GLN A 32 11.29 -3.55 5.09
CA GLN A 32 10.47 -2.36 5.04
C GLN A 32 9.41 -2.48 3.93
N TYR A 33 9.83 -2.82 2.71
CA TYR A 33 8.94 -2.92 1.56
C TYR A 33 8.56 -4.38 1.34
N THR A 34 7.43 -4.79 1.91
CA THR A 34 6.94 -6.16 1.76
C THR A 34 6.12 -6.28 0.47
N LEU A 35 6.54 -7.15 -0.45
CA LEU A 35 5.77 -7.49 -1.65
C LEU A 35 4.46 -8.17 -1.25
N VAL A 36 3.32 -7.62 -1.67
CA VAL A 36 1.99 -8.16 -1.35
C VAL A 36 1.22 -8.67 -2.56
N TYR A 37 1.55 -8.18 -3.76
CA TYR A 37 0.95 -8.58 -5.03
C TYR A 37 1.98 -8.48 -6.15
N SER A 38 1.89 -9.37 -7.13
CA SER A 38 2.74 -9.37 -8.34
C SER A 38 1.99 -10.05 -9.48
N ASP A 39 2.05 -9.45 -10.68
CA ASP A 39 1.67 -10.04 -11.95
C ASP A 39 2.73 -9.74 -13.03
N GLU A 40 2.43 -9.99 -14.31
CA GLU A 40 3.39 -9.78 -15.40
C GLU A 40 3.69 -8.29 -15.71
N LYS A 41 2.99 -7.34 -15.08
CA LYS A 41 3.07 -5.90 -15.38
C LYS A 41 3.36 -5.04 -14.16
N ILE A 42 2.90 -5.45 -12.99
CA ILE A 42 2.96 -4.66 -11.77
C ILE A 42 3.37 -5.48 -10.55
N GLU A 43 3.95 -4.79 -9.58
CA GLU A 43 4.16 -5.27 -8.23
C GLU A 43 3.64 -4.24 -7.23
N GLU A 44 3.06 -4.71 -6.14
CA GLU A 44 2.57 -3.86 -5.04
C GLU A 44 3.35 -4.21 -3.78
N TYR A 45 3.85 -3.18 -3.13
CA TYR A 45 4.57 -3.27 -1.87
C TYR A 45 3.85 -2.45 -0.80
N VAL A 46 3.90 -2.91 0.44
CA VAL A 46 3.50 -2.12 1.61
C VAL A 46 4.76 -1.70 2.36
N ASP A 47 4.87 -0.42 2.68
CA ASP A 47 5.89 0.07 3.62
C ASP A 47 5.45 -0.29 5.04
N THR A 48 6.06 -1.33 5.61
CA THR A 48 5.72 -1.84 6.94
C THR A 48 5.92 -0.82 8.05
N ASN A 49 6.85 0.12 7.87
CA ASN A 49 7.15 1.15 8.88
C ASN A 49 6.07 2.23 8.91
N SER A 50 5.29 2.36 7.84
CA SER A 50 4.19 3.32 7.74
C SER A 50 2.87 2.81 8.34
N ILE A 51 2.75 1.51 8.62
CA ILE A 51 1.51 0.90 9.11
C ILE A 51 1.15 1.46 10.48
N LYS A 52 -0.03 2.06 10.59
CA LYS A 52 -0.54 2.66 11.81
C LYS A 52 -2.00 2.28 12.07
N SER A 53 -2.28 1.70 13.23
CA SER A 53 -3.66 1.51 13.70
C SER A 53 -4.27 2.88 14.04
N ILE A 54 -5.38 3.21 13.39
CA ILE A 54 -6.15 4.43 13.64
C ILE A 54 -7.36 4.13 14.52
N ARG A 55 -7.99 2.97 14.33
CA ARG A 55 -9.12 2.50 15.13
C ARG A 55 -9.06 1.00 15.35
N TYR A 56 -9.15 0.61 16.62
CA TYR A 56 -9.42 -0.75 17.05
C TYR A 56 -10.67 -0.74 17.94
N ALA A 57 -11.84 -0.97 17.33
CA ALA A 57 -13.12 -1.00 18.04
C ALA A 57 -14.05 -2.02 17.37
N PRO A 58 -13.86 -3.33 17.65
CA PRO A 58 -14.63 -4.40 17.03
C PRO A 58 -16.15 -4.09 17.00
N PRO A 59 -16.84 -4.28 15.86
CA PRO A 59 -16.38 -4.92 14.63
C PRO A 59 -15.63 -4.00 13.65
N TYR A 60 -15.35 -2.75 14.02
CA TYR A 60 -14.78 -1.73 13.12
C TYR A 60 -13.29 -1.50 13.35
N TYR A 61 -12.53 -1.53 12.27
CA TYR A 61 -11.09 -1.38 12.26
C TYR A 61 -10.66 -0.36 11.21
N VAL A 62 -9.66 0.46 11.53
CA VAL A 62 -9.09 1.42 10.59
C VAL A 62 -7.57 1.41 10.70
N ILE A 63 -6.88 1.31 9.57
CA ILE A 63 -5.41 1.34 9.46
C ILE A 63 -5.02 2.34 8.38
N ASN A 64 -3.96 3.09 8.62
CA ASN A 64 -3.23 3.79 7.57
C ASN A 64 -1.96 3.02 7.19
N ALA A 65 -1.60 3.05 5.92
CA ALA A 65 -0.30 2.59 5.43
C ALA A 65 0.03 3.26 4.10
N ASN A 66 1.32 3.38 3.83
CA ASN A 66 1.84 3.72 2.52
C ASN A 66 2.01 2.45 1.69
N THR A 67 1.65 2.53 0.42
CA THR A 67 1.92 1.47 -0.56
C THR A 67 2.71 2.01 -1.73
N LEU A 68 3.42 1.11 -2.42
CA LEU A 68 4.16 1.41 -3.64
C LEU A 68 3.75 0.43 -4.72
N LEU A 69 3.20 0.97 -5.81
CA LEU A 69 2.90 0.25 -7.04
C LEU A 69 4.05 0.47 -8.02
N VAL A 70 4.83 -0.57 -8.28
CA VAL A 70 5.84 -0.60 -9.34
C VAL A 70 5.17 -1.02 -10.62
N SER A 71 5.15 -0.15 -11.64
CA SER A 71 4.62 -0.46 -12.96
C SER A 71 5.73 -0.62 -13.98
N TYR A 72 6.01 -1.86 -14.37
CA TYR A 72 7.00 -2.19 -15.41
C TYR A 72 6.52 -1.77 -16.80
N GLN A 73 5.21 -1.76 -17.04
CA GLN A 73 4.65 -1.29 -18.30
C GLN A 73 4.91 0.22 -18.53
N HIS A 74 4.86 1.02 -17.47
CA HIS A 74 4.97 2.48 -17.55
C HIS A 74 6.34 3.00 -17.07
N ASN A 75 7.20 2.14 -16.52
CA ASN A 75 8.50 2.47 -15.92
C ASN A 75 8.40 3.51 -14.78
N ILE A 76 7.39 3.37 -13.93
CA ILE A 76 7.13 4.29 -12.81
C ILE A 76 6.91 3.54 -11.50
N ILE A 77 7.15 4.24 -10.40
CA ILE A 77 6.75 3.86 -9.05
C ILE A 77 5.69 4.87 -8.63
N MET A 78 4.49 4.41 -8.31
CA MET A 78 3.47 5.23 -7.68
C MET A 78 3.46 4.93 -6.19
N GLN A 79 3.54 5.97 -5.36
CA GLN A 79 3.42 5.84 -3.92
C GLN A 79 2.12 6.49 -3.46
N THR A 80 1.33 5.76 -2.68
CA THR A 80 0.07 6.23 -2.10
C THR A 80 0.13 6.18 -0.57
N ASP A 81 -0.50 7.16 0.09
CA ASP A 81 -0.91 7.04 1.50
C ASP A 81 -2.38 6.61 1.51
N GLU A 82 -2.66 5.45 2.09
CA GLU A 82 -3.98 4.83 2.05
C GLU A 82 -4.55 4.64 3.46
N THR A 83 -5.88 4.81 3.57
CA THR A 83 -6.62 4.41 4.76
C THR A 83 -7.52 3.22 4.43
N PHE A 84 -7.31 2.12 5.12
CA PHE A 84 -8.14 0.91 5.04
C PHE A 84 -9.16 0.88 6.17
N PHE A 85 -10.41 0.62 5.82
CA PHE A 85 -11.53 0.46 6.74
C PHE A 85 -12.01 -0.98 6.65
N TYR A 86 -12.24 -1.60 7.80
CA TYR A 86 -12.78 -2.95 7.84
C TYR A 86 -13.95 -3.08 8.81
N ASN A 87 -15.04 -3.66 8.34
CA ASN A 87 -16.17 -4.13 9.14
C ASN A 87 -16.14 -5.66 9.21
N TYR A 88 -15.78 -6.19 10.38
CA TYR A 88 -15.65 -7.64 10.60
C TYR A 88 -16.95 -8.41 10.50
N ASP A 89 -18.08 -7.77 10.77
CA ASP A 89 -19.39 -8.41 10.66
C ASP A 89 -19.76 -8.70 9.20
N ASN A 90 -19.16 -7.98 8.24
CA ASN A 90 -19.36 -8.15 6.80
C ASN A 90 -18.23 -8.97 6.12
N ASN A 91 -17.54 -9.85 6.85
CA ASN A 91 -16.43 -10.61 6.27
C ASN A 91 -16.91 -11.68 5.27
N ILE A 92 -16.07 -11.97 4.27
CA ILE A 92 -16.33 -12.96 3.21
C ILE A 92 -16.37 -14.41 3.72
N ARG A 93 -15.81 -14.72 4.90
CA ARG A 93 -15.83 -16.08 5.45
C ARG A 93 -17.24 -16.52 5.83
N THR A 94 -18.10 -15.58 6.25
CA THR A 94 -19.53 -15.87 6.48
C THR A 94 -20.23 -16.24 5.17
N LEU A 95 -19.89 -15.57 4.07
CA LEU A 95 -20.44 -15.84 2.74
C LEU A 95 -20.01 -17.21 2.20
N LEU A 96 -18.74 -17.58 2.37
CA LEU A 96 -18.22 -18.88 1.94
C LEU A 96 -18.87 -20.08 2.66
N LYS A 97 -19.44 -19.86 3.86
CA LYS A 97 -20.14 -20.91 4.63
C LYS A 97 -21.62 -21.03 4.25
N SER A 98 -22.15 -20.12 3.44
CA SER A 98 -23.55 -20.16 3.03
C SER A 98 -23.75 -21.13 1.85
N GLY A 99 -24.91 -21.80 1.79
CA GLY A 99 -25.30 -22.70 0.68
C GLY A 99 -25.60 -21.96 -0.64
N MET A 100 -24.96 -20.82 -0.83
CA MET A 100 -25.13 -19.88 -1.93
C MET A 100 -24.57 -20.46 -3.23
N SER A 101 -25.23 -20.15 -4.35
CA SER A 101 -24.72 -20.52 -5.66
C SER A 101 -23.42 -19.78 -5.98
N LYS A 102 -22.62 -20.31 -6.92
CA LYS A 102 -21.36 -19.65 -7.35
C LYS A 102 -21.59 -18.22 -7.85
N GLN A 103 -22.72 -17.96 -8.52
CA GLN A 103 -23.04 -16.65 -9.09
C GLN A 103 -23.41 -15.65 -8.00
N GLU A 104 -24.23 -16.07 -7.04
CA GLU A 104 -24.56 -15.22 -5.88
C GLU A 104 -23.31 -14.92 -5.05
N LEU A 105 -22.41 -15.90 -4.87
CA LEU A 105 -21.14 -15.68 -4.19
C LEU A 105 -20.28 -14.66 -4.93
N ALA A 106 -20.13 -14.81 -6.26
CA ALA A 106 -19.38 -13.85 -7.07
C ALA A 106 -19.97 -12.43 -6.98
N ASN A 107 -21.30 -12.30 -7.05
CA ASN A 107 -21.98 -11.01 -6.90
C ASN A 107 -21.70 -10.40 -5.52
N ARG A 108 -21.77 -11.21 -4.46
CA ARG A 108 -21.57 -10.71 -3.09
C ARG A 108 -20.13 -10.28 -2.82
N ILE A 109 -19.15 -11.03 -3.34
CA ILE A 109 -17.73 -10.69 -3.27
C ILE A 109 -17.44 -9.36 -3.96
N ASN A 110 -18.12 -9.09 -5.07
CA ASN A 110 -18.00 -7.82 -5.80
C ASN A 110 -18.75 -6.66 -5.14
N MET A 111 -19.63 -6.90 -4.16
CA MET A 111 -20.46 -5.88 -3.52
C MET A 111 -19.90 -5.38 -2.18
N ASP A 112 -19.49 -6.26 -1.27
CA ASP A 112 -18.92 -5.86 0.03
C ASP A 112 -18.21 -7.06 0.69
N THR A 113 -16.91 -6.94 0.94
CA THR A 113 -16.12 -7.95 1.67
C THR A 113 -15.74 -7.49 3.07
N GLY A 114 -16.43 -6.47 3.58
CA GLY A 114 -16.12 -5.75 4.80
C GLY A 114 -14.99 -4.73 4.62
N LEU A 115 -14.26 -4.76 3.50
CA LEU A 115 -13.13 -3.89 3.20
C LEU A 115 -13.57 -2.67 2.37
N LYS A 116 -13.16 -1.49 2.83
CA LYS A 116 -13.13 -0.27 2.03
C LYS A 116 -11.77 0.39 2.15
N TYR A 117 -11.41 1.25 1.21
CA TYR A 117 -10.18 2.02 1.26
C TYR A 117 -10.40 3.42 0.68
N LYS A 118 -9.50 4.34 0.99
CA LYS A 118 -9.36 5.60 0.27
C LYS A 118 -7.89 5.93 0.12
N VAL A 119 -7.55 6.65 -0.94
CA VAL A 119 -6.22 7.24 -1.12
C VAL A 119 -6.26 8.67 -0.56
N ASN A 120 -5.39 8.95 0.41
CA ASN A 120 -5.26 10.27 1.01
C ASN A 120 -4.29 11.16 0.22
N SER A 121 -3.25 10.56 -0.36
CA SER A 121 -2.31 11.25 -1.24
C SER A 121 -1.64 10.29 -2.22
N THR A 122 -1.16 10.82 -3.33
CA THR A 122 -0.39 10.07 -4.33
C THR A 122 0.81 10.86 -4.82
N SER A 123 1.85 10.16 -5.25
CA SER A 123 3.05 10.71 -5.90
C SER A 123 3.62 9.69 -6.88
N ALA A 124 4.38 10.13 -7.88
CA ALA A 124 5.00 9.22 -8.83
C ALA A 124 6.45 9.59 -9.16
N PHE A 125 7.27 8.55 -9.24
CA PHE A 125 8.71 8.62 -9.38
C PHE A 125 9.19 7.68 -10.48
N ASN A 126 10.33 8.01 -11.10
CA ASN A 126 11.03 7.06 -11.97
C ASN A 126 11.70 5.98 -11.11
N PHE A 127 12.17 4.90 -11.74
CA PHE A 127 12.85 3.80 -11.04
C PHE A 127 14.14 4.20 -10.31
N ASP A 128 14.76 5.32 -10.68
CA ASP A 128 15.92 5.89 -9.99
C ASP A 128 15.54 6.80 -8.79
N GLY A 129 14.25 6.92 -8.48
CA GLY A 129 13.73 7.75 -7.40
C GLY A 129 13.61 9.24 -7.76
N SER A 130 13.88 9.63 -9.00
CA SER A 130 13.65 11.01 -9.46
C SER A 130 12.14 11.28 -9.58
N SER A 131 11.70 12.36 -8.92
CA SER A 131 10.29 12.78 -8.92
C SER A 131 9.93 13.51 -10.20
N PHE A 132 8.82 13.12 -10.82
CA PHE A 132 8.24 13.85 -11.94
C PHE A 132 6.78 14.25 -11.69
N MET A 133 6.09 13.59 -10.74
CA MET A 133 4.81 14.07 -10.20
C MET A 133 4.96 14.37 -8.71
N PRO A 134 4.72 15.62 -8.27
CA PRO A 134 4.73 15.96 -6.85
C PRO A 134 3.59 15.25 -6.12
N THR A 135 3.65 15.24 -4.79
CA THR A 135 2.57 14.71 -3.96
C THR A 135 1.30 15.52 -4.15
N GLU A 136 0.22 14.84 -4.51
CA GLU A 136 -1.13 15.37 -4.61
C GLU A 136 -1.96 14.85 -3.43
N ILE A 137 -2.60 15.77 -2.69
CA ILE A 137 -3.55 15.41 -1.62
C ILE A 137 -4.92 15.18 -2.24
N LEU A 138 -5.54 14.06 -1.89
CA LEU A 138 -6.80 13.61 -2.46
C LEU A 138 -7.90 13.66 -1.40
N HIS A 139 -9.10 14.06 -1.84
CA HIS A 139 -10.31 14.08 -1.02
C HIS A 139 -11.31 13.06 -1.56
N GLN A 140 -10.95 11.78 -1.43
CA GLN A 140 -11.76 10.66 -1.90
C GLN A 140 -12.68 10.11 -0.79
N GLU A 141 -13.89 9.74 -1.18
CA GLU A 141 -14.76 8.90 -0.36
C GLU A 141 -14.23 7.45 -0.34
N PRO A 142 -14.46 6.67 0.73
CA PRO A 142 -14.02 5.28 0.76
C PRO A 142 -14.75 4.40 -0.26
N GLU A 143 -13.98 3.68 -1.06
CA GLU A 143 -14.46 2.77 -2.11
C GLU A 143 -14.20 1.31 -1.74
N ILE A 144 -14.90 0.39 -2.41
CA ILE A 144 -14.69 -1.05 -2.26
C ILE A 144 -13.60 -1.47 -3.25
N PRO A 145 -12.45 -2.01 -2.81
CA PRO A 145 -11.43 -2.47 -3.74
C PRO A 145 -11.92 -3.73 -4.45
N GLY A 146 -11.49 -3.89 -5.71
CA GLY A 146 -11.69 -5.14 -6.44
C GLY A 146 -11.16 -6.34 -5.64
N PHE A 147 -11.90 -7.44 -5.62
CA PHE A 147 -11.46 -8.63 -4.89
C PHE A 147 -10.13 -9.15 -5.45
N LEU A 148 -9.15 -9.38 -4.56
CA LEU A 148 -7.77 -9.75 -4.92
C LEU A 148 -7.01 -8.72 -5.77
N SER A 149 -7.46 -7.46 -5.80
CA SER A 149 -6.67 -6.36 -6.37
C SER A 149 -5.38 -6.10 -5.57
N PRO A 150 -4.41 -5.36 -6.13
CA PRO A 150 -3.24 -4.90 -5.38
C PRO A 150 -3.60 -4.27 -4.02
N VAL A 151 -4.53 -3.31 -4.03
CA VAL A 151 -5.04 -2.64 -2.82
C VAL A 151 -5.67 -3.62 -1.82
N TYR A 152 -6.41 -4.62 -2.30
CA TYR A 152 -6.97 -5.66 -1.43
C TYR A 152 -5.86 -6.42 -0.69
N HIS A 153 -4.78 -6.76 -1.38
CA HIS A 153 -3.63 -7.44 -0.80
C HIS A 153 -2.90 -6.55 0.22
N SER A 154 -2.70 -5.26 -0.11
CA SER A 154 -2.13 -4.25 0.80
C SER A 154 -2.92 -4.14 2.08
N ALA A 155 -4.25 -4.01 1.98
CA ALA A 155 -5.13 -3.94 3.14
C ALA A 155 -5.04 -5.21 4.00
N MET A 156 -5.15 -6.39 3.40
CA MET A 156 -5.09 -7.67 4.12
C MET A 156 -3.76 -7.87 4.84
N PHE A 157 -2.66 -7.48 4.20
CA PHE A 157 -1.34 -7.48 4.84
C PHE A 157 -1.29 -6.52 6.03
N ALA A 158 -1.74 -5.28 5.86
CA ALA A 158 -1.69 -4.27 6.93
C ALA A 158 -2.52 -4.68 8.16
N PHE A 159 -3.71 -5.24 7.95
CA PHE A 159 -4.54 -5.81 9.02
C PHE A 159 -3.87 -7.01 9.70
N TYR A 160 -3.28 -7.92 8.93
CA TYR A 160 -2.56 -9.07 9.48
C TYR A 160 -1.34 -8.64 10.29
N LYS A 161 -0.52 -7.72 9.77
CA LYS A 161 0.68 -7.22 10.45
C LYS A 161 0.35 -6.54 11.78
N THR A 162 -0.77 -5.82 11.83
CA THR A 162 -1.18 -5.05 13.02
C THR A 162 -1.84 -5.93 14.09
N TYR A 163 -2.70 -6.86 13.68
CA TYR A 163 -3.57 -7.59 14.63
C TYR A 163 -3.29 -9.09 14.70
N ASN A 164 -2.41 -9.63 13.85
CA ASN A 164 -2.15 -11.06 13.70
C ASN A 164 -3.44 -11.87 13.40
N LEU A 165 -4.35 -11.29 12.62
CA LEU A 165 -5.65 -11.87 12.26
C LEU A 165 -5.90 -11.77 10.76
N TYR A 166 -6.49 -12.82 10.17
CA TYR A 166 -6.92 -12.83 8.77
C TYR A 166 -8.40 -12.45 8.65
N PHE A 167 -8.62 -11.18 8.34
CA PHE A 167 -9.95 -10.59 8.20
C PHE A 167 -10.71 -11.20 7.01
N ASN A 168 -10.06 -11.43 5.86
CA ASN A 168 -10.56 -12.26 4.77
C ASN A 168 -9.60 -13.45 4.45
N PRO A 169 -10.01 -14.45 3.65
CA PRO A 169 -9.16 -15.55 3.18
C PRO A 169 -7.94 -15.05 2.42
N LYS A 170 -6.83 -15.78 2.57
CA LYS A 170 -5.63 -15.56 1.76
C LYS A 170 -5.88 -15.93 0.30
N ALA A 171 -5.27 -15.19 -0.62
CA ALA A 171 -5.13 -15.68 -1.99
C ALA A 171 -4.17 -16.90 -1.99
N PRO A 172 -4.35 -17.89 -2.89
CA PRO A 172 -3.55 -19.12 -2.91
C PRO A 172 -2.03 -18.93 -3.10
N LYS A 173 -1.57 -17.74 -3.49
CA LYS A 173 -0.17 -17.42 -3.81
C LYS A 173 0.38 -16.20 -3.04
N GLN A 174 -0.20 -15.84 -1.89
CA GLN A 174 0.32 -14.71 -1.10
C GLN A 174 1.71 -15.06 -0.51
N PRO A 175 2.72 -14.19 -0.66
CA PRO A 175 4.10 -14.45 -0.19
C PRO A 175 4.33 -14.24 1.31
N TYR A 176 3.28 -14.18 2.15
CA TYR A 176 3.37 -13.91 3.60
C TYR A 176 2.31 -14.65 4.44
#